data_AF-A0A9D2MW83-F1
#
_entry.id   AF-A0A9D2MW83-F1
#
_cell.length_a   1.000
_cell.length_b   1.000
_cell.length_c   1.000
_cell.angle_alpha   90.00
_cell.angle_beta   90.00
_cell.angle_gamma   90.00
#
_symmetry.space_group_name_H-M   'P 1'
#
loop_
_entity.id
_entity.type
_entity.pdbx_description
1 polymer ?
#
loop_
_entity_poly.entity_id
_entity_poly.type
_entity_poly.pdbx_seq_one_letter_code
_entity_poly.pdbx_strand_id
1 'polypeptide(L)'
;MAAFRADTKQLKHLLDAWGNDLFALCYMETGGTRRAMALMTDVLCDMAAGEKLWNLAQQGREGFLRVAVLNCTDDSLRRPKRVKRKKGEAPEPRFSFPFTLTEPLRAILKLRLPHKAALFSRDRLQLPPEEGARLLGVSPARWQRLCAGAEKKAKVTRVQSQAALASLAPGEGVVEQVWEDFLQQQGQRGFSLRQRYRRLHRAMDTAVPLLALGAVAVCVVAFLGVERGWFGTANVPSQQIASQGESSSADLPLEVGDVSVYVPEEDGFAAYIVHNTPQDLEEVVRQMVYLGGAPAGTTLLSASLDNHGAASSEGSVATYTPGDTLSLTVELSEEAALSGEEGERMLQAMAATFAGFYEDLDELFLRCGGEELTINGQTAQDFLGQELNVTRTVDTDYRG
;
A
#
# COMPACT_ATOMS: atom_id res chain seq x y z
N MET A 1 -35.06 0.90 13.00
CA MET A 1 -35.29 0.73 11.55
C MET A 1 -35.69 -0.72 11.29
N ALA A 2 -36.86 -0.95 10.70
CA ALA A 2 -37.27 -2.30 10.30
C ALA A 2 -36.22 -2.89 9.35
N ALA A 3 -35.81 -4.13 9.60
CA ALA A 3 -34.88 -4.81 8.71
C ALA A 3 -35.62 -5.10 7.39
N PHE A 4 -35.21 -4.42 6.31
CA PHE A 4 -35.71 -4.69 4.96
C PHE A 4 -35.61 -6.19 4.65
N ARG A 5 -36.68 -6.75 4.08
CA ARG A 5 -36.75 -8.12 3.58
C ARG A 5 -37.44 -8.11 2.23
N ALA A 6 -36.76 -8.59 1.20
CA ALA A 6 -37.37 -8.75 -0.11
C ALA A 6 -38.50 -9.79 -0.09
N ASP A 7 -39.43 -9.68 -1.04
CA ASP A 7 -40.44 -10.71 -1.28
C ASP A 7 -39.78 -11.94 -1.92
N THR A 8 -39.75 -13.04 -1.17
CA THR A 8 -39.12 -14.30 -1.60
C THR A 8 -39.82 -14.93 -2.79
N LYS A 9 -41.14 -14.73 -2.96
CA LYS A 9 -41.88 -15.25 -4.12
C LYS A 9 -41.48 -14.54 -5.40
N GLN A 10 -41.36 -13.21 -5.34
CA GLN A 10 -40.88 -12.43 -6.46
C GLN A 10 -39.43 -12.77 -6.80
N LEU A 11 -38.56 -12.94 -5.80
CA LEU A 11 -37.16 -13.31 -6.04
C LEU A 11 -37.05 -14.69 -6.71
N LYS A 12 -37.87 -15.66 -6.31
CA LYS A 12 -37.94 -16.98 -6.97
C LYS A 12 -38.37 -16.84 -8.42
N HIS A 13 -39.38 -16.03 -8.71
CA HIS A 13 -39.82 -15.79 -10.09
C HIS A 13 -38.71 -15.18 -10.96
N LEU A 14 -37.91 -14.23 -10.44
CA LEU A 14 -36.77 -13.68 -11.17
C LEU A 14 -35.67 -14.72 -11.39
N LEU A 15 -35.41 -15.59 -10.39
CA LEU A 15 -34.47 -16.69 -10.51
C LEU A 15 -34.94 -17.74 -11.53
N ASP A 16 -36.22 -18.07 -11.58
CA ASP A 16 -36.76 -19.03 -12.54
C ASP A 16 -36.71 -18.45 -13.97
N ALA A 17 -36.96 -17.14 -14.10
CA ALA A 17 -36.89 -16.45 -15.39
C ALA A 17 -35.44 -16.30 -15.92
N TRP A 18 -34.47 -15.99 -15.06
CA TRP A 18 -33.12 -15.58 -15.48
C TRP A 18 -31.97 -16.37 -14.82
N GLY A 19 -32.27 -17.45 -14.11
CA GLY A 19 -31.30 -18.28 -13.38
C GLY A 19 -30.26 -18.92 -14.29
N ASN A 20 -30.64 -19.25 -15.52
CA ASN A 20 -29.73 -19.80 -16.52
C ASN A 20 -28.65 -18.77 -16.94
N ASP A 21 -29.06 -17.51 -17.10
CA ASP A 21 -28.13 -16.42 -17.43
C ASP A 21 -27.27 -16.04 -16.22
N LEU A 22 -27.86 -16.05 -15.03
CA LEU A 22 -27.14 -15.86 -13.78
C LEU A 22 -26.04 -16.93 -13.60
N PHE A 23 -26.36 -18.19 -13.84
CA PHE A 23 -25.39 -19.28 -13.80
C PHE A 23 -24.26 -19.06 -14.81
N ALA A 24 -24.59 -18.76 -16.07
CA ALA A 24 -23.59 -18.53 -17.10
C ALA A 24 -22.63 -17.38 -16.74
N LEU A 25 -23.16 -16.28 -16.17
CA LEU A 25 -22.36 -15.17 -15.67
C LEU A 25 -21.42 -15.58 -14.53
N CYS A 26 -21.95 -16.19 -13.47
CA CYS A 26 -21.18 -16.65 -12.32
C CYS A 26 -20.14 -17.71 -12.71
N TYR A 27 -20.48 -18.58 -13.67
CA TYR A 27 -19.59 -19.61 -14.17
C TYR A 27 -18.42 -19.02 -14.95
N MET A 28 -18.65 -18.02 -15.81
CA MET A 28 -17.55 -17.37 -16.55
C MET A 28 -16.51 -16.76 -15.61
N GLU A 29 -16.93 -16.29 -14.45
CA GLU A 29 -16.04 -15.69 -13.47
C GLU A 29 -15.30 -16.71 -12.65
N THR A 30 -16.00 -17.70 -12.14
CA THR A 30 -15.44 -18.69 -11.22
C THR A 30 -14.68 -19.79 -11.95
N GLY A 31 -15.07 -20.13 -13.17
CA GLY A 31 -14.51 -21.22 -13.96
C GLY A 31 -14.88 -22.62 -13.46
N GLY A 32 -15.81 -22.74 -12.51
CA GLY A 32 -16.22 -24.01 -11.92
C GLY A 32 -17.65 -23.98 -11.36
N THR A 33 -18.38 -25.08 -11.54
CA THR A 33 -19.82 -25.18 -11.24
C THR A 33 -20.14 -24.97 -9.76
N ARG A 34 -19.46 -25.66 -8.85
CA ARG A 34 -19.67 -25.53 -7.39
C ARG A 34 -19.51 -24.08 -6.92
N ARG A 35 -18.47 -23.40 -7.39
CA ARG A 35 -18.22 -22.01 -7.00
C ARG A 35 -19.19 -21.05 -7.68
N ALA A 36 -19.60 -21.34 -8.92
CA ALA A 36 -20.67 -20.60 -9.57
C ALA A 36 -21.97 -20.67 -8.75
N MET A 37 -22.40 -21.85 -8.31
CA MET A 37 -23.60 -22.03 -7.47
C MET A 37 -23.49 -21.28 -6.14
N ALA A 38 -22.34 -21.34 -5.47
CA ALA A 38 -22.10 -20.58 -4.25
C ALA A 38 -22.23 -19.07 -4.49
N LEU A 39 -21.65 -18.57 -5.59
CA LEU A 39 -21.74 -17.15 -5.97
C LEU A 39 -23.17 -16.74 -6.34
N MET A 40 -23.93 -17.59 -7.02
CA MET A 40 -25.36 -17.35 -7.28
C MET A 40 -26.15 -17.24 -5.99
N THR A 41 -25.87 -18.11 -5.02
CA THR A 41 -26.50 -18.09 -3.70
C THR A 41 -26.18 -16.78 -2.97
N ASP A 42 -24.92 -16.33 -3.02
CA ASP A 42 -24.51 -15.05 -2.45
C ASP A 42 -25.24 -13.86 -3.11
N VAL A 43 -25.41 -13.89 -4.43
CA VAL A 43 -26.19 -12.87 -5.17
C VAL A 43 -27.63 -12.80 -4.65
N LEU A 44 -28.29 -13.94 -4.49
CA LEU A 44 -29.67 -14.01 -3.97
C LEU A 44 -29.76 -13.51 -2.53
N CYS A 45 -28.82 -13.92 -1.68
CA CYS A 45 -28.72 -13.45 -0.30
C CYS A 45 -28.57 -11.93 -0.20
N ASP A 46 -27.79 -11.34 -1.09
CA ASP A 46 -27.54 -9.91 -1.12
C ASP A 46 -28.75 -9.11 -1.64
N MET A 47 -29.45 -9.63 -2.67
CA MET A 47 -30.73 -9.08 -3.13
C MET A 47 -31.79 -9.16 -2.02
N ALA A 48 -31.88 -10.29 -1.32
CA ALA A 48 -32.90 -10.51 -0.29
C ALA A 48 -32.74 -9.59 0.92
N ALA A 49 -31.50 -9.24 1.25
CA ALA A 49 -31.20 -8.44 2.43
C ALA A 49 -31.17 -6.93 2.14
N GLY A 50 -30.91 -6.49 0.90
CA GLY A 50 -30.54 -5.12 0.58
C GLY A 50 -31.53 -4.39 -0.33
N GLU A 51 -32.18 -3.34 0.19
CA GLU A 51 -33.20 -2.58 -0.53
C GLU A 51 -32.72 -2.02 -1.88
N LYS A 52 -31.53 -1.42 -1.92
CA LYS A 52 -30.97 -0.87 -3.17
C LYS A 52 -30.74 -1.95 -4.23
N LEU A 53 -30.26 -3.13 -3.83
CA LEU A 53 -29.99 -4.25 -4.74
C LEU A 53 -31.29 -4.91 -5.17
N TRP A 54 -32.27 -5.00 -4.28
CA TRP A 54 -33.61 -5.47 -4.58
C TRP A 54 -34.32 -4.58 -5.60
N ASN A 55 -34.35 -3.26 -5.36
CA ASN A 55 -34.98 -2.31 -6.27
C ASN A 55 -34.31 -2.35 -7.65
N LEU A 56 -33.00 -2.57 -7.70
CA LEU A 56 -32.27 -2.74 -8.95
C LEU A 56 -32.64 -4.06 -9.64
N ALA A 57 -32.76 -5.17 -8.89
CA ALA A 57 -33.18 -6.47 -9.43
C ALA A 57 -34.60 -6.45 -10.01
N GLN A 58 -35.49 -5.62 -9.46
CA GLN A 58 -36.87 -5.45 -9.94
C GLN A 58 -36.99 -4.66 -11.26
N GLN A 59 -35.93 -3.98 -11.72
CA GLN A 59 -35.96 -3.19 -12.97
C GLN A 59 -35.97 -4.04 -14.25
N GLY A 60 -35.98 -5.37 -14.12
CA GLY A 60 -35.98 -6.32 -15.25
C GLY A 60 -34.70 -7.16 -15.30
N ARG A 61 -34.51 -7.86 -16.42
CA ARG A 61 -33.40 -8.81 -16.63
C ARG A 61 -32.03 -8.16 -16.42
N GLU A 62 -31.83 -6.97 -16.98
CA GLU A 62 -30.57 -6.22 -16.85
C GLU A 62 -30.27 -5.84 -15.41
N GLY A 63 -31.29 -5.40 -14.67
CA GLY A 63 -31.17 -5.05 -13.27
C GLY A 63 -30.75 -6.26 -12.44
N PHE A 64 -31.48 -7.37 -12.57
CA PHE A 64 -31.14 -8.61 -11.90
C PHE A 64 -29.71 -9.09 -12.19
N LEU A 65 -29.32 -9.10 -13.46
CA LEU A 65 -27.97 -9.51 -13.86
C LEU A 65 -26.88 -8.48 -13.47
N ARG A 66 -27.22 -7.20 -13.34
CA ARG A 66 -26.28 -6.18 -12.86
C ARG A 66 -25.90 -6.41 -11.41
N VAL A 67 -26.83 -6.81 -10.54
CA VAL A 67 -26.49 -7.21 -9.17
C VAL A 67 -25.52 -8.40 -9.16
N ALA A 68 -25.70 -9.33 -10.10
CA ALA A 68 -24.78 -10.45 -10.27
C ALA A 68 -23.39 -10.02 -10.77
N VAL A 69 -23.31 -9.07 -11.71
CA VAL A 69 -22.03 -8.48 -12.15
C VAL A 69 -21.30 -7.83 -10.98
N LEU A 70 -21.99 -7.08 -10.12
CA LEU A 70 -21.38 -6.46 -8.94
C LEU A 70 -20.80 -7.49 -7.96
N ASN A 71 -21.54 -8.56 -7.70
CA ASN A 71 -21.05 -9.67 -6.88
C ASN A 71 -19.86 -10.39 -7.51
N CYS A 72 -19.90 -10.58 -8.82
CA CYS A 72 -18.79 -11.13 -9.60
C CYS A 72 -17.54 -10.25 -9.53
N THR A 73 -17.70 -8.91 -9.59
CA THR A 73 -16.58 -7.99 -9.46
C THR A 73 -15.96 -8.07 -8.08
N ASP A 74 -16.78 -8.15 -7.04
CA ASP A 74 -16.30 -8.27 -5.67
C ASP A 74 -15.56 -9.60 -5.44
N ASP A 75 -16.11 -10.72 -5.93
CA ASP A 75 -15.40 -12.02 -5.87
C ASP A 75 -14.09 -11.98 -6.67
N SER A 76 -14.06 -11.29 -7.82
CA SER A 76 -12.83 -11.15 -8.62
C SER A 76 -11.76 -10.32 -7.90
N LEU A 77 -12.15 -9.28 -7.15
CA LEU A 77 -11.21 -8.42 -6.42
C LEU A 77 -10.66 -9.12 -5.17
N ARG A 78 -11.48 -9.94 -4.51
CA ARG A 78 -11.09 -10.70 -3.31
C ARG A 78 -10.21 -11.92 -3.60
N ARG A 79 -9.95 -12.24 -4.86
CA ARG A 79 -9.14 -13.39 -5.22
C ARG A 79 -7.68 -13.15 -4.84
N PRO A 80 -7.09 -13.93 -3.91
CA PRO A 80 -5.64 -13.98 -3.81
C PRO A 80 -5.08 -14.43 -5.18
N LYS A 81 -3.96 -13.83 -5.61
CA LYS A 81 -3.25 -14.27 -6.82
C LYS A 81 -3.14 -15.79 -6.75
N ARG A 82 -3.61 -16.50 -7.80
CA ARG A 82 -3.62 -17.98 -7.86
C ARG A 82 -2.32 -18.51 -7.27
N VAL A 83 -2.41 -19.18 -6.12
CA VAL A 83 -1.27 -19.88 -5.54
C VAL A 83 -0.80 -20.84 -6.62
N LYS A 84 0.46 -20.72 -7.04
CA LYS A 84 1.05 -21.66 -8.01
C LYS A 84 0.87 -23.05 -7.42
N ARG A 85 0.11 -23.92 -8.10
CA ARG A 85 -0.05 -25.32 -7.69
C ARG A 85 1.33 -25.92 -7.44
N LYS A 86 1.51 -26.56 -6.28
CA LYS A 86 2.75 -27.27 -5.99
C LYS A 86 2.89 -28.40 -7.01
N LYS A 87 4.08 -28.55 -7.57
CA LYS A 87 4.41 -29.60 -8.55
C LYS A 87 4.11 -30.96 -7.90
N GLY A 88 3.14 -31.71 -8.42
CA GLY A 88 2.72 -33.01 -7.90
C GLY A 88 1.31 -33.07 -7.30
N GLU A 89 0.62 -31.92 -7.17
CA GLU A 89 -0.77 -31.91 -6.71
C GLU A 89 -1.68 -32.50 -7.82
N ALA A 90 -2.44 -33.55 -7.46
CA ALA A 90 -3.36 -34.19 -8.38
C ALA A 90 -4.30 -33.13 -8.98
N PRO A 91 -4.53 -33.13 -10.30
CA PRO A 91 -5.49 -32.22 -10.88
C PRO A 91 -6.83 -32.46 -10.18
N GLU A 92 -7.39 -31.42 -9.56
CA GLU A 92 -8.75 -31.48 -9.03
C GLU A 92 -9.65 -32.20 -10.03
N PRO A 93 -10.54 -33.09 -9.55
CA PRO A 93 -11.40 -33.87 -10.42
C PRO A 93 -12.03 -32.94 -11.44
N ARG A 94 -11.81 -33.25 -12.74
CA ARG A 94 -12.41 -32.50 -13.84
C ARG A 94 -13.92 -32.61 -13.64
N PHE A 95 -14.51 -31.56 -13.07
CA PHE A 95 -15.95 -31.49 -12.88
C PHE A 95 -16.63 -31.84 -14.20
N SER A 96 -17.64 -32.70 -14.14
CA SER A 96 -18.51 -33.00 -15.25
C SER A 96 -19.20 -31.69 -15.65
N PHE A 97 -18.66 -31.04 -16.68
CA PHE A 97 -19.27 -29.87 -17.25
C PHE A 97 -20.62 -30.32 -17.84
N PRO A 98 -21.74 -29.65 -17.51
CA PRO A 98 -23.03 -29.95 -18.15
C PRO A 98 -23.05 -29.57 -19.64
N PHE A 99 -21.95 -29.01 -20.16
CA PHE A 99 -21.76 -28.57 -21.54
C PHE A 99 -20.32 -28.79 -22.00
N THR A 100 -20.10 -28.80 -23.31
CA THR A 100 -18.77 -28.99 -23.90
C THR A 100 -17.94 -27.70 -23.83
N LEU A 101 -16.73 -27.81 -23.27
CA LEU A 101 -15.76 -26.71 -23.26
C LEU A 101 -15.07 -26.61 -24.63
N THR A 102 -15.69 -25.83 -25.53
CA THR A 102 -15.11 -25.48 -26.83
C THR A 102 -13.87 -24.59 -26.67
N GLU A 103 -12.95 -24.62 -27.64
CA GLU A 103 -11.79 -23.72 -27.68
C GLU A 103 -12.14 -22.22 -27.52
N PRO A 104 -13.15 -21.67 -28.25
CA PRO A 104 -13.56 -20.28 -28.06
C PRO A 104 -14.05 -19.99 -26.64
N LEU A 105 -14.78 -20.92 -26.02
CA LEU A 105 -15.22 -20.76 -24.63
C LEU A 105 -14.02 -20.70 -23.67
N ARG A 106 -13.02 -21.58 -23.85
CA ARG A 106 -11.80 -21.54 -23.03
C ARG A 106 -11.01 -20.25 -23.22
N ALA A 107 -10.98 -19.69 -24.43
CA ALA A 107 -10.34 -18.42 -24.70
C ALA A 107 -11.07 -17.26 -23.98
N ILE A 108 -12.40 -17.24 -24.01
CA ILE A 108 -13.23 -16.26 -23.30
C ILE A 108 -13.05 -16.37 -21.78
N LEU A 109 -13.01 -17.59 -21.23
CA LEU A 109 -12.81 -17.84 -19.80
C LEU A 109 -11.46 -17.34 -19.25
N LYS A 110 -10.46 -17.14 -20.11
CA LYS A 110 -9.15 -16.56 -19.73
C LYS A 110 -9.16 -15.03 -19.63
N LEU A 111 -10.18 -14.36 -20.14
CA LEU A 111 -10.26 -12.90 -20.11
C LEU A 111 -10.50 -12.35 -18.69
N ARG A 112 -10.27 -11.05 -18.50
CA ARG A 112 -10.70 -10.35 -17.28
C ARG A 112 -12.21 -10.14 -17.28
N LEU A 113 -12.82 -10.12 -16.10
CA LEU A 113 -14.27 -9.94 -15.90
C LEU A 113 -14.92 -8.83 -16.76
N PRO A 114 -14.38 -7.60 -16.86
CA PRO A 114 -15.03 -6.57 -17.67
C PRO A 114 -15.15 -6.95 -19.16
N HIS A 115 -14.22 -7.75 -19.68
CA HIS A 115 -14.24 -8.22 -21.07
C HIS A 115 -15.22 -9.40 -21.22
N LYS A 116 -15.27 -10.31 -20.23
CA LYS A 116 -16.23 -11.42 -20.20
C LYS A 116 -17.66 -10.92 -20.13
N ALA A 117 -17.95 -10.03 -19.19
CA ALA A 117 -19.28 -9.49 -18.98
C ALA A 117 -19.75 -8.63 -20.17
N ALA A 118 -18.83 -7.93 -20.86
CA ALA A 118 -19.13 -7.24 -22.12
C ALA A 118 -19.55 -8.22 -23.23
N LEU A 119 -18.76 -9.29 -23.48
CA LEU A 119 -19.12 -10.32 -24.46
C LEU A 119 -20.43 -11.02 -24.08
N PHE A 120 -20.65 -11.30 -22.81
CA PHE A 120 -21.88 -11.89 -22.32
C PHE A 120 -23.11 -11.03 -22.62
N SER A 121 -23.05 -9.73 -22.31
CA SER A 121 -24.17 -8.83 -22.59
C SER A 121 -24.46 -8.69 -24.09
N ARG A 122 -23.44 -8.71 -24.94
CA ARG A 122 -23.59 -8.59 -26.40
C ARG A 122 -23.98 -9.90 -27.08
N ASP A 123 -23.35 -11.00 -26.71
CA ASP A 123 -23.36 -12.23 -27.51
C ASP A 123 -24.33 -13.28 -26.94
N ARG A 124 -24.46 -13.37 -25.61
CA ARG A 124 -25.46 -14.24 -24.99
C ARG A 124 -26.80 -13.55 -24.83
N LEU A 125 -26.80 -12.36 -24.23
CA LEU A 125 -28.05 -11.65 -23.96
C LEU A 125 -28.57 -10.88 -25.19
N GLN A 126 -27.71 -10.66 -26.20
CA GLN A 126 -28.03 -9.92 -27.43
C GLN A 126 -28.52 -8.48 -27.18
N LEU A 127 -28.02 -7.86 -26.11
CA LEU A 127 -28.45 -6.52 -25.73
C LEU A 127 -27.88 -5.45 -26.68
N PRO A 128 -28.66 -4.38 -26.94
CA PRO A 128 -28.15 -3.18 -27.58
C PRO A 128 -27.07 -2.52 -26.72
N PRO A 129 -26.23 -1.65 -27.31
CA PRO A 129 -25.09 -1.05 -26.61
C PRO A 129 -25.48 -0.24 -25.38
N GLU A 130 -26.66 0.39 -25.36
CA GLU A 130 -27.12 1.17 -24.21
C GLU A 130 -27.45 0.27 -23.00
N GLU A 131 -28.21 -0.79 -23.23
CA GLU A 131 -28.60 -1.77 -22.21
C GLU A 131 -27.39 -2.57 -21.71
N GLY A 132 -26.51 -3.01 -22.63
CA GLY A 132 -25.26 -3.66 -22.26
C GLY A 132 -24.34 -2.77 -21.41
N ALA A 133 -24.30 -1.47 -21.70
CA ALA A 133 -23.55 -0.50 -20.93
C ALA A 133 -24.18 -0.26 -19.53
N ARG A 134 -25.51 -0.20 -19.44
CA ARG A 134 -26.25 -0.11 -18.17
C ARG A 134 -26.01 -1.33 -17.28
N LEU A 135 -25.99 -2.54 -17.85
CA LEU A 135 -25.71 -3.78 -17.13
C LEU A 135 -24.32 -3.77 -16.47
N LEU A 136 -23.31 -3.24 -17.16
CA LEU A 136 -21.94 -3.10 -16.64
C LEU A 136 -21.71 -1.84 -15.81
N GLY A 137 -22.63 -0.87 -15.83
CA GLY A 137 -22.44 0.44 -15.20
C GLY A 137 -21.35 1.29 -15.86
N VAL A 138 -21.17 1.19 -17.18
CA VAL A 138 -20.17 1.95 -17.94
C VAL A 138 -20.82 2.77 -19.05
N SER A 139 -20.05 3.65 -19.74
CA SER A 139 -20.56 4.36 -20.92
C SER A 139 -20.66 3.44 -22.15
N PRO A 140 -21.60 3.69 -23.09
CA PRO A 140 -21.74 2.89 -24.32
C PRO A 140 -20.46 2.79 -25.14
N ALA A 141 -19.71 3.90 -25.26
CA ALA A 141 -18.42 3.91 -25.95
C ALA A 141 -17.38 3.00 -25.27
N ARG A 142 -17.35 2.99 -23.93
CA ARG A 142 -16.46 2.10 -23.17
C ARG A 142 -16.88 0.63 -23.32
N TRP A 143 -18.18 0.35 -23.31
CA TRP A 143 -18.72 -0.98 -23.55
C TRP A 143 -18.30 -1.53 -24.92
N GLN A 144 -18.44 -0.73 -25.98
CA GLN A 144 -18.02 -1.11 -27.33
C GLN A 144 -16.52 -1.42 -27.41
N ARG A 145 -15.68 -0.59 -26.78
CA ARG A 145 -14.23 -0.84 -26.68
C ARG A 145 -13.92 -2.12 -25.93
N LEU A 146 -14.66 -2.45 -24.87
CA LEU A 146 -14.51 -3.71 -24.13
C LEU A 146 -14.86 -4.91 -24.99
N CYS A 147 -15.97 -4.85 -25.75
CA CYS A 147 -16.36 -5.90 -26.69
C CYS A 147 -15.28 -6.14 -27.77
N ALA A 148 -14.85 -5.08 -28.46
CA ALA A 148 -13.82 -5.19 -29.50
C ALA A 148 -12.46 -5.68 -28.92
N GLY A 149 -12.09 -5.18 -27.75
CA GLY A 149 -10.90 -5.62 -27.03
C GLY A 149 -10.97 -7.08 -26.60
N ALA A 150 -12.16 -7.57 -26.23
CA ALA A 150 -12.39 -8.94 -25.82
C ALA A 150 -12.25 -9.92 -27.00
N GLU A 151 -12.84 -9.61 -28.15
CA GLU A 151 -12.70 -10.39 -29.39
C GLU A 151 -11.23 -10.49 -29.82
N LYS A 152 -10.51 -9.36 -29.83
CA LYS A 152 -9.09 -9.33 -30.19
C LYS A 152 -8.23 -10.16 -29.24
N LYS A 153 -8.49 -10.07 -27.93
CA LYS A 153 -7.74 -10.82 -26.90
C LYS A 153 -8.05 -12.31 -26.92
N ALA A 154 -9.30 -12.69 -27.13
CA ALA A 154 -9.70 -14.09 -27.22
C ALA A 154 -9.35 -14.71 -28.59
N LYS A 155 -9.13 -13.91 -29.63
CA LYS A 155 -8.99 -14.34 -31.03
C LYS A 155 -10.22 -15.13 -31.50
N VAL A 156 -11.41 -14.63 -31.15
CA VAL A 156 -12.70 -15.27 -31.42
C VAL A 156 -13.57 -14.32 -32.23
N THR A 157 -14.31 -14.85 -33.21
CA THR A 157 -15.30 -14.08 -33.98
C THR A 157 -16.63 -14.00 -33.24
N ARG A 158 -17.45 -13.00 -33.55
CA ARG A 158 -18.78 -12.83 -32.92
C ARG A 158 -19.66 -14.09 -33.00
N VAL A 159 -19.66 -14.79 -34.13
CA VAL A 159 -20.45 -16.02 -34.30
C VAL A 159 -19.94 -17.13 -33.39
N GLN A 160 -18.62 -17.26 -33.26
CA GLN A 160 -17.99 -18.24 -32.37
C GLN A 160 -18.25 -17.92 -30.89
N SER A 161 -18.20 -16.65 -30.49
CA SER A 161 -18.50 -16.25 -29.10
C SER A 161 -19.97 -16.44 -28.76
N GLN A 162 -20.89 -16.14 -29.68
CA GLN A 162 -22.32 -16.41 -29.53
C GLN A 162 -22.59 -17.90 -29.32
N ALA A 163 -22.06 -18.77 -30.19
CA ALA A 163 -22.23 -20.22 -30.07
C ALA A 163 -21.60 -20.76 -28.77
N ALA A 164 -20.41 -20.26 -28.40
CA ALA A 164 -19.70 -20.68 -27.20
C ALA A 164 -20.41 -20.24 -25.90
N LEU A 165 -21.02 -19.06 -25.88
CA LEU A 165 -21.74 -18.57 -24.72
C LEU A 165 -23.17 -19.12 -24.65
N ALA A 166 -23.80 -19.45 -25.77
CA ALA A 166 -25.10 -20.10 -25.80
C ALA A 166 -25.05 -21.53 -25.22
N SER A 167 -23.91 -22.23 -25.35
CA SER A 167 -23.75 -23.57 -24.78
C SER A 167 -23.64 -23.59 -23.26
N LEU A 168 -23.44 -22.45 -22.60
CA LEU A 168 -23.42 -22.35 -21.14
C LEU A 168 -24.84 -22.53 -20.58
N ALA A 169 -25.22 -23.75 -20.28
CA ALA A 169 -26.45 -24.06 -19.56
C ALA A 169 -26.11 -24.66 -18.18
N PRO A 170 -26.87 -24.33 -17.13
CA PRO A 170 -26.82 -25.10 -15.91
C PRO A 170 -27.27 -26.54 -16.20
N GLY A 171 -26.74 -27.51 -15.42
CA GLY A 171 -27.32 -28.86 -15.42
C GLY A 171 -28.74 -28.84 -14.88
N GLU A 172 -29.51 -29.87 -15.20
CA GLU A 172 -30.87 -30.04 -14.68
C GLU A 172 -30.87 -30.01 -13.13
N GLY A 173 -31.78 -29.26 -12.52
CA GLY A 173 -31.90 -29.14 -11.07
C GLY A 173 -30.93 -28.16 -10.39
N VAL A 174 -29.98 -27.56 -11.12
CA VAL A 174 -28.98 -26.65 -10.51
C VAL A 174 -29.61 -25.36 -9.99
N VAL A 175 -30.59 -24.81 -10.71
CA VAL A 175 -31.25 -23.56 -10.30
C VAL A 175 -32.13 -23.80 -9.07
N GLU A 176 -32.79 -24.95 -8.99
CA GLU A 176 -33.53 -25.42 -7.83
C GLU A 176 -32.61 -25.62 -6.63
N GLN A 177 -31.46 -26.28 -6.82
CA GLN A 177 -30.48 -26.47 -5.75
C GLN A 177 -29.96 -25.14 -5.19
N VAL A 178 -29.64 -24.18 -6.08
CA VAL A 178 -29.23 -22.82 -5.64
C VAL A 178 -30.33 -22.13 -4.83
N TRP A 179 -31.60 -22.36 -5.19
CA TRP A 179 -32.72 -21.81 -4.44
C TRP A 179 -32.85 -22.46 -3.04
N GLU A 180 -32.68 -23.77 -2.94
CA GLU A 180 -32.67 -24.48 -1.65
C GLU A 180 -31.51 -24.03 -0.76
N ASP A 181 -30.31 -23.90 -1.32
CA ASP A 181 -29.12 -23.39 -0.62
C ASP A 181 -29.36 -21.95 -0.12
N PHE A 182 -30.00 -21.11 -0.92
CA PHE A 182 -30.40 -19.75 -0.53
C PHE A 182 -31.37 -19.79 0.65
N LEU A 183 -32.44 -20.59 0.59
CA LEU A 183 -33.41 -20.70 1.68
C LEU A 183 -32.76 -21.21 2.97
N GLN A 184 -31.85 -22.17 2.85
CA GLN A 184 -31.09 -22.68 3.98
C GLN A 184 -30.21 -21.58 4.60
N GLN A 185 -29.49 -20.81 3.79
CA GLN A 185 -28.66 -19.70 4.27
C GLN A 185 -29.49 -18.56 4.88
N GLN A 186 -30.64 -18.26 4.29
CA GLN A 186 -31.57 -17.25 4.80
C GLN A 186 -32.15 -17.67 6.17
N GLY A 187 -32.42 -18.97 6.36
CA GLY A 187 -32.94 -19.54 7.60
C GLY A 187 -31.91 -19.68 8.73
N GLN A 188 -30.60 -19.56 8.44
CA GLN A 188 -29.56 -19.66 9.46
C GLN A 188 -29.58 -18.47 10.44
N ARG A 189 -29.38 -18.78 11.73
CA ARG A 189 -29.16 -17.76 12.76
C ARG A 189 -27.90 -16.94 12.41
N GLY A 190 -28.04 -15.61 12.37
CA GLY A 190 -26.94 -14.69 12.04
C GLY A 190 -26.86 -14.27 10.56
N PHE A 191 -27.81 -14.67 9.70
CA PHE A 191 -27.87 -14.21 8.31
C PHE A 191 -27.78 -12.68 8.17
N SER A 192 -28.58 -11.95 8.95
CA SER A 192 -28.60 -10.48 8.96
C SER A 192 -27.25 -9.87 9.38
N LEU A 193 -26.55 -10.49 10.34
CA LEU A 193 -25.23 -10.05 10.79
C LEU A 193 -24.17 -10.26 9.71
N ARG A 194 -24.15 -11.45 9.09
CA ARG A 194 -23.24 -11.75 7.96
C ARG A 194 -23.47 -10.80 6.79
N GLN A 195 -24.73 -10.50 6.48
CA GLN A 195 -25.11 -9.57 5.42
C GLN A 195 -24.69 -8.13 5.73
N ARG A 196 -24.86 -7.67 6.97
CA ARG A 196 -24.35 -6.35 7.41
C ARG A 196 -22.83 -6.27 7.31
N TYR A 197 -22.13 -7.31 7.75
CA TYR A 197 -20.68 -7.39 7.66
C TYR A 197 -20.19 -7.31 6.22
N ARG A 198 -20.80 -8.07 5.29
CA ARG A 198 -20.47 -8.00 3.85
C ARG A 198 -20.68 -6.60 3.28
N ARG A 199 -21.77 -5.92 3.64
CA ARG A 199 -22.03 -4.54 3.19
C ARG A 199 -21.02 -3.56 3.74
N LEU A 200 -20.71 -3.65 5.03
CA LEU A 200 -19.70 -2.82 5.66
C LEU A 200 -18.36 -3.00 4.95
N HIS A 201 -17.98 -4.25 4.68
CA HIS A 201 -16.73 -4.54 3.99
C HIS A 201 -16.69 -3.96 2.57
N ARG A 202 -17.78 -4.07 1.79
CA ARG A 202 -17.88 -3.41 0.46
C ARG A 202 -17.80 -1.89 0.53
N ALA A 203 -18.47 -1.31 1.52
CA ALA A 203 -18.43 0.13 1.75
C ALA A 203 -17.01 0.58 2.10
N MET A 204 -16.31 -0.19 2.93
CA MET A 204 -14.90 0.02 3.24
C MET A 204 -14.01 -0.13 2.01
N ASP A 205 -14.16 -1.18 1.20
CA ASP A 205 -13.36 -1.38 -0.03
C ASP A 205 -13.47 -0.17 -0.99
N THR A 206 -14.64 0.45 -1.05
CA THR A 206 -14.86 1.67 -1.86
C THR A 206 -14.31 2.92 -1.18
N ALA A 207 -14.38 2.99 0.16
CA ALA A 207 -13.94 4.14 0.93
C ALA A 207 -12.42 4.17 1.16
N VAL A 208 -11.73 3.04 1.24
CA VAL A 208 -10.28 2.95 1.50
C VAL A 208 -9.45 3.88 0.60
N PRO A 209 -9.61 3.91 -0.75
CA PRO A 209 -8.83 4.82 -1.57
C PRO A 209 -9.16 6.30 -1.29
N LEU A 210 -10.41 6.62 -0.94
CA LEU A 210 -10.81 7.99 -0.57
C LEU A 210 -10.29 8.38 0.82
N LEU A 211 -10.28 7.45 1.76
CA LEU A 211 -9.70 7.64 3.09
C LEU A 211 -8.18 7.78 3.01
N ALA A 212 -7.52 7.02 2.15
CA ALA A 212 -6.09 7.17 1.86
C ALA A 212 -5.80 8.56 1.25
N LEU A 213 -6.61 8.99 0.27
CA LEU A 213 -6.48 10.34 -0.29
C LEU A 213 -6.77 11.41 0.77
N GLY A 214 -7.77 11.21 1.62
CA GLY A 214 -8.07 12.08 2.76
C GLY A 214 -6.88 12.17 3.73
N ALA A 215 -6.24 11.06 4.07
CA ALA A 215 -5.05 11.03 4.89
C ALA A 215 -3.90 11.81 4.23
N VAL A 216 -3.65 11.59 2.93
CA VAL A 216 -2.64 12.36 2.17
C VAL A 216 -2.98 13.85 2.17
N ALA A 217 -4.23 14.23 1.95
CA ALA A 217 -4.67 15.62 1.98
C ALA A 217 -4.49 16.24 3.37
N VAL A 218 -4.77 15.50 4.44
CA VAL A 218 -4.51 15.93 5.82
C VAL A 218 -3.00 16.10 6.05
N CYS A 219 -2.15 15.17 5.59
CA CYS A 219 -0.70 15.31 5.69
C CYS A 219 -0.19 16.55 4.93
N VAL A 220 -0.72 16.82 3.73
CA VAL A 220 -0.35 18.01 2.95
C VAL A 220 -0.83 19.29 3.63
N VAL A 221 -2.05 19.32 4.18
CA VAL A 221 -2.56 20.47 4.94
C VAL A 221 -1.78 20.66 6.25
N ALA A 222 -1.36 19.58 6.90
CA ALA A 222 -0.51 19.63 8.08
C ALA A 222 0.87 20.20 7.73
N PHE A 223 1.51 19.70 6.67
CA PHE A 223 2.78 20.22 6.16
C PHE A 223 2.71 21.71 5.80
N LEU A 224 1.73 22.10 4.97
CA LEU A 224 1.51 23.51 4.60
C LEU A 224 1.10 24.37 5.80
N GLY A 225 0.44 23.78 6.80
CA GLY A 225 0.07 24.45 8.03
C GLY A 225 1.25 24.67 8.96
N VAL A 226 2.26 23.78 8.94
CA VAL A 226 3.55 23.98 9.60
C VAL A 226 4.34 25.08 8.88
N GLU A 227 4.50 25.00 7.54
CA GLU A 227 5.20 26.01 6.75
C GLU A 227 4.58 27.42 6.87
N ARG A 228 3.26 27.50 7.02
CA ARG A 228 2.52 28.78 7.15
C ARG A 228 2.23 29.19 8.59
N GLY A 229 2.75 28.46 9.58
CA GLY A 229 2.58 28.77 11.01
C GLY A 229 1.12 28.73 11.51
N TRP A 230 0.23 27.97 10.85
CA TRP A 230 -1.17 27.81 11.25
C TRP A 230 -1.33 26.97 12.52
N PHE A 231 -0.45 26.00 12.70
CA PHE A 231 -0.26 25.35 13.98
C PHE A 231 0.83 26.17 14.67
N GLY A 232 0.45 26.96 15.68
CA GLY A 232 1.43 27.68 16.51
C GLY A 232 2.54 26.72 16.91
N THR A 233 3.78 27.20 16.88
CA THR A 233 4.99 26.39 17.12
C THR A 233 4.91 25.69 18.47
N ALA A 234 4.43 24.45 18.49
CA ALA A 234 4.34 23.65 19.70
C ALA A 234 4.21 22.14 19.41
N ASN A 235 5.20 21.40 19.92
CA ASN A 235 5.10 20.03 20.42
C ASN A 235 5.11 18.90 19.38
N VAL A 236 6.31 18.55 18.93
CA VAL A 236 6.62 17.14 18.64
C VAL A 236 6.68 16.40 19.99
N PRO A 237 5.88 15.36 20.24
CA PRO A 237 5.98 14.57 21.45
C PRO A 237 7.19 13.64 21.35
N SER A 238 8.35 14.09 21.84
CA SER A 238 9.44 13.19 22.24
C SER A 238 9.09 12.53 23.58
N GLN A 239 8.11 11.62 23.55
CA GLN A 239 8.00 10.58 24.57
C GLN A 239 8.79 9.35 24.11
N GLN A 240 10.10 9.35 24.34
CA GLN A 240 10.71 8.13 24.85
C GLN A 240 10.49 8.14 26.36
N ILE A 241 9.49 7.36 26.77
CA ILE A 241 9.29 6.99 28.17
C ILE A 241 10.62 6.42 28.66
N ALA A 242 11.16 7.02 29.72
CA ALA A 242 12.26 6.46 30.46
C ALA A 242 11.92 5.02 30.88
N SER A 243 12.41 4.03 30.15
CA SER A 243 12.61 2.68 30.65
C SER A 243 13.97 2.65 31.30
N GLN A 244 13.98 2.94 32.61
CA GLN A 244 14.98 2.36 33.49
C GLN A 244 14.93 0.84 33.31
N GLY A 245 16.09 0.23 33.11
CA GLY A 245 16.30 -1.20 33.34
C GLY A 245 16.42 -2.05 32.09
N GLU A 246 17.60 -2.66 32.00
CA GLU A 246 17.83 -4.01 31.44
C GLU A 246 17.89 -4.13 29.91
N SER A 247 19.13 -4.10 29.42
CA SER A 247 19.70 -5.08 28.49
C SER A 247 18.70 -6.00 27.78
N SER A 248 18.35 -5.66 26.54
CA SER A 248 18.17 -6.66 25.47
C SER A 248 18.15 -5.96 24.12
N SER A 249 19.13 -6.31 23.29
CA SER A 249 19.15 -6.09 21.84
C SER A 249 17.82 -6.52 21.21
N ALA A 250 17.08 -5.57 20.66
CA ALA A 250 15.94 -5.82 19.79
C ALA A 250 16.13 -4.97 18.53
N ASP A 251 16.47 -5.65 17.42
CA ASP A 251 16.59 -5.09 16.07
C ASP A 251 15.27 -4.41 15.66
N LEU A 252 15.20 -3.10 15.89
CA LEU A 252 14.32 -2.22 15.13
C LEU A 252 15.03 -1.90 13.81
N PRO A 253 14.33 -1.88 12.66
CA PRO A 253 14.95 -1.47 11.41
C PRO A 253 15.41 -0.02 11.55
N LEU A 254 16.73 0.20 11.55
CA LEU A 254 17.33 1.53 11.52
C LEU A 254 16.75 2.29 10.33
N GLU A 255 16.32 3.53 10.55
CA GLU A 255 15.93 4.41 9.44
C GLU A 255 17.18 4.67 8.59
N VAL A 256 16.99 4.67 7.28
CA VAL A 256 18.09 4.69 6.30
C VAL A 256 17.91 5.92 5.41
N GLY A 257 18.98 6.69 5.22
CA GLY A 257 18.98 7.94 4.45
C GLY A 257 20.28 8.21 3.70
N ASP A 258 20.32 9.34 2.99
CA ASP A 258 21.50 9.79 2.26
C ASP A 258 22.34 10.72 3.16
N VAL A 259 23.65 10.49 3.24
CA VAL A 259 24.58 11.28 4.07
C VAL A 259 25.73 11.79 3.22
N SER A 260 26.07 13.07 3.37
CA SER A 260 27.22 13.68 2.69
C SER A 260 28.47 13.58 3.56
N VAL A 261 29.47 12.80 3.13
CA VAL A 261 30.78 12.67 3.79
C VAL A 261 31.82 13.47 3.03
N TYR A 262 32.51 14.38 3.73
CA TYR A 262 33.56 15.20 3.13
C TYR A 262 34.95 14.61 3.39
N VAL A 263 35.82 14.66 2.37
CA VAL A 263 37.18 14.10 2.41
C VAL A 263 38.18 15.15 1.93
N PRO A 264 39.25 15.45 2.68
CA PRO A 264 40.26 16.41 2.26
C PRO A 264 41.10 15.88 1.10
N GLU A 265 41.37 16.74 0.11
CA GLU A 265 42.26 16.49 -1.05
C GLU A 265 43.33 17.58 -1.16
N GLU A 266 44.31 17.40 -2.05
CA GLU A 266 45.41 18.36 -2.26
C GLU A 266 44.89 19.79 -2.58
N ASP A 267 43.84 19.89 -3.41
CA ASP A 267 43.29 21.16 -3.94
C ASP A 267 41.93 21.57 -3.35
N GLY A 268 41.39 20.85 -2.37
CA GLY A 268 40.07 21.15 -1.77
C GLY A 268 39.44 19.93 -1.10
N PHE A 269 38.13 19.73 -1.28
CA PHE A 269 37.39 18.61 -0.66
C PHE A 269 36.61 17.80 -1.70
N ALA A 270 36.59 16.48 -1.54
CA ALA A 270 35.65 15.62 -2.23
C ALA A 270 34.40 15.40 -1.36
N ALA A 271 33.22 15.54 -1.96
CA ALA A 271 31.94 15.24 -1.30
C ALA A 271 31.43 13.88 -1.77
N TYR A 272 31.34 12.91 -0.87
CA TYR A 272 30.76 11.60 -1.13
C TYR A 272 29.32 11.58 -0.64
N ILE A 273 28.38 11.39 -1.56
CA ILE A 273 26.97 11.19 -1.21
C ILE A 273 26.79 9.69 -1.00
N VAL A 274 26.62 9.31 0.26
CA VAL A 274 26.51 7.91 0.68
C VAL A 274 25.04 7.53 0.81
N HIS A 275 24.55 6.78 -0.17
CA HIS A 275 23.17 6.32 -0.20
C HIS A 275 22.95 5.15 0.76
N ASN A 276 21.75 5.10 1.32
CA ASN A 276 21.30 4.02 2.19
C ASN A 276 22.12 3.86 3.49
N THR A 277 22.57 4.97 4.08
CA THR A 277 23.29 4.99 5.36
C THR A 277 22.30 4.90 6.53
N PRO A 278 22.53 4.04 7.54
CA PRO A 278 21.75 4.04 8.78
C PRO A 278 21.85 5.39 9.47
N GLN A 279 20.74 5.92 10.00
CA GLN A 279 20.71 7.15 10.78
C GLN A 279 21.25 6.95 12.21
N ASP A 280 22.46 6.42 12.30
CA ASP A 280 23.22 6.24 13.54
C ASP A 280 24.57 6.95 13.40
N LEU A 281 24.95 7.72 14.40
CA LEU A 281 26.18 8.53 14.36
C LEU A 281 27.43 7.66 14.35
N GLU A 282 27.39 6.48 14.99
CA GLU A 282 28.50 5.52 14.97
C GLU A 282 28.77 5.04 13.53
N GLU A 283 27.71 4.81 12.77
CA GLU A 283 27.76 4.39 11.38
C GLU A 283 28.27 5.48 10.43
N VAL A 284 27.89 6.72 10.70
CA VAL A 284 28.42 7.90 9.99
C VAL A 284 29.92 8.04 10.23
N VAL A 285 30.39 7.95 11.48
CA VAL A 285 31.82 8.02 11.81
C VAL A 285 32.59 6.88 11.13
N ARG A 286 32.04 5.67 11.12
CA ARG A 286 32.67 4.53 10.43
C ARG A 286 32.82 4.79 8.93
N GLN A 287 31.82 5.39 8.31
CA GLN A 287 31.86 5.74 6.90
C GLN A 287 32.84 6.89 6.61
N MET A 288 32.97 7.86 7.51
CA MET A 288 33.99 8.91 7.43
C MET A 288 35.39 8.31 7.45
N VAL A 289 35.68 7.39 8.37
CA VAL A 289 36.97 6.70 8.44
C VAL A 289 37.24 5.90 7.17
N TYR A 290 36.21 5.20 6.65
CA TYR A 290 36.33 4.39 5.45
C TYR A 290 36.68 5.22 4.20
N LEU A 291 36.05 6.40 4.04
CA LEU A 291 36.25 7.28 2.89
C LEU A 291 37.46 8.23 3.07
N GLY A 292 38.04 8.28 4.26
CA GLY A 292 39.17 9.16 4.61
C GLY A 292 38.76 10.56 5.07
N GLY A 293 37.49 10.76 5.44
CA GLY A 293 36.96 11.98 6.05
C GLY A 293 37.18 12.07 7.56
N ALA A 294 37.72 11.01 8.18
CA ALA A 294 38.21 11.00 9.56
C ALA A 294 39.51 10.17 9.62
N PRO A 295 40.37 10.38 10.64
CA PRO A 295 41.60 9.62 10.82
C PRO A 295 41.36 8.11 10.90
N ALA A 296 42.32 7.32 10.42
CA ALA A 296 42.22 5.86 10.46
C ALA A 296 42.19 5.34 11.90
N GLY A 297 41.19 4.52 12.24
CA GLY A 297 41.03 3.95 13.58
C GLY A 297 40.15 4.78 14.52
N THR A 298 39.63 5.93 14.07
CA THR A 298 38.71 6.74 14.86
C THR A 298 37.40 5.99 15.11
N THR A 299 36.94 5.99 16.36
CA THR A 299 35.64 5.42 16.76
C THR A 299 34.86 6.40 17.61
N LEU A 300 33.53 6.28 17.60
CA LEU A 300 32.65 7.09 18.43
C LEU A 300 32.57 6.50 19.85
N LEU A 301 32.91 7.28 20.87
CA LEU A 301 32.83 6.87 22.28
C LEU A 301 31.50 7.30 22.91
N SER A 302 31.05 8.52 22.62
CA SER A 302 29.73 9.00 23.04
C SER A 302 29.30 10.20 22.19
N ALA A 303 27.99 10.44 22.13
CA ALA A 303 27.44 11.64 21.52
C ALA A 303 26.28 12.16 22.38
N SER A 304 26.23 13.48 22.57
CA SER A 304 25.15 14.20 23.24
C SER A 304 24.60 15.24 22.29
N LEU A 305 23.30 15.18 22.01
CA LEU A 305 22.59 16.22 21.27
C LEU A 305 21.66 16.94 22.25
N ASP A 306 22.00 18.18 22.55
CA ASP A 306 21.30 18.99 23.54
C ASP A 306 20.60 20.17 22.85
N ASN A 307 19.29 20.26 23.02
CA ASN A 307 18.46 21.34 22.45
C ASN A 307 18.13 22.43 23.50
N HIS A 308 18.99 22.59 24.52
CA HIS A 308 18.94 23.65 25.54
C HIS A 308 17.55 23.97 26.14
N GLY A 309 16.66 22.99 26.20
CA GLY A 309 15.27 23.16 26.60
C GLY A 309 15.08 23.25 28.11
N ALA A 310 14.05 23.96 28.54
CA ALA A 310 13.65 24.05 29.94
C ALA A 310 12.47 23.12 30.22
N ALA A 311 12.64 22.21 31.18
CA ALA A 311 11.55 21.41 31.72
C ALA A 311 10.84 22.20 32.82
N SER A 312 9.62 22.66 32.57
CA SER A 312 8.76 23.23 33.60
C SER A 312 7.78 22.17 34.11
N SER A 313 7.78 21.93 35.42
CA SER A 313 6.91 20.97 36.09
C SER A 313 5.88 21.73 36.92
N GLU A 314 4.65 21.80 36.42
CA GLU A 314 3.47 22.17 37.21
C GLU A 314 2.56 20.94 37.31
N GLY A 315 2.66 20.23 38.44
CA GLY A 315 1.87 19.02 38.70
C GLY A 315 2.34 17.78 37.91
N SER A 316 1.41 16.90 37.55
CA SER A 316 1.70 15.58 36.94
C SER A 316 2.10 15.62 35.45
N VAL A 317 2.23 16.80 34.85
CA VAL A 317 2.55 16.97 33.44
C VAL A 317 3.80 17.82 33.34
N ALA A 318 4.89 17.22 32.87
CA ALA A 318 6.11 17.95 32.51
C ALA A 318 5.91 18.56 31.12
N THR A 319 6.06 19.88 31.02
CA THR A 319 6.02 20.59 29.74
C THR A 319 7.45 20.96 29.38
N TYR A 320 7.94 20.45 28.25
CA TYR A 320 9.30 20.71 27.78
C TYR A 320 9.22 21.80 26.72
N THR A 321 9.85 22.95 26.96
CA THR A 321 10.03 23.97 25.94
C THR A 321 11.38 23.71 25.27
N PRO A 322 11.44 23.41 23.96
CA PRO A 322 12.71 23.34 23.25
C PRO A 322 13.42 24.69 23.35
N GLY A 323 14.74 24.66 23.53
CA GLY A 323 15.57 25.86 23.47
C GLY A 323 15.74 26.33 22.02
N ASP A 324 16.28 27.53 21.86
CA ASP A 324 16.54 28.12 20.54
C ASP A 324 17.88 27.66 19.95
N THR A 325 18.64 26.81 20.65
CA THR A 325 20.01 26.42 20.30
C THR A 325 20.22 24.90 20.32
N LEU A 326 20.58 24.33 19.17
CA LEU A 326 20.92 22.92 19.01
C LEU A 326 22.43 22.71 19.08
N SER A 327 22.90 22.02 20.13
CA SER A 327 24.32 21.72 20.34
C SER A 327 24.60 20.23 20.25
N LEU A 328 25.61 19.84 19.48
CA LEU A 328 26.12 18.47 19.37
C LEU A 328 27.50 18.39 20.02
N THR A 329 27.64 17.49 20.99
CA THR A 329 28.95 17.11 21.55
C THR A 329 29.27 15.68 21.16
N VAL A 330 30.40 15.46 20.50
CA VAL A 330 30.87 14.15 20.05
C VAL A 330 32.20 13.82 20.71
N GLU A 331 32.28 12.71 21.43
CA GLU A 331 33.53 12.18 22.00
C GLU A 331 34.06 11.09 21.08
N LEU A 332 35.26 11.30 20.53
CA LEU A 332 35.95 10.40 19.64
C LEU A 332 37.14 9.75 20.36
N SER A 333 37.59 8.60 19.83
CA SER A 333 38.76 7.90 20.35
C SER A 333 40.07 8.68 20.12
N GLU A 334 41.15 8.31 20.84
CA GLU A 334 42.45 9.02 20.81
C GLU A 334 43.06 9.09 19.41
N GLU A 335 42.68 8.18 18.51
CA GLU A 335 43.08 8.17 17.10
C GLU A 335 42.54 9.39 16.31
N ALA A 336 41.56 10.12 16.85
CA ALA A 336 41.09 11.39 16.30
C ALA A 336 42.07 12.55 16.54
N ALA A 337 43.11 12.36 17.35
CA ALA A 337 44.11 13.39 17.60
C ALA A 337 44.88 13.74 16.33
N LEU A 338 44.83 15.01 15.95
CA LEU A 338 45.32 15.54 14.69
C LEU A 338 46.30 16.70 14.95
N SER A 339 47.21 16.96 14.01
CA SER A 339 48.17 18.06 14.12
C SER A 339 48.56 18.61 12.75
N GLY A 340 48.95 19.88 12.71
CA GLY A 340 49.39 20.55 11.49
C GLY A 340 48.25 20.89 10.53
N GLU A 341 48.60 21.36 9.33
CA GLU A 341 47.66 21.84 8.30
C GLU A 341 46.76 20.72 7.75
N GLU A 342 47.26 19.49 7.67
CA GLU A 342 46.47 18.31 7.28
C GLU A 342 45.40 17.98 8.35
N GLY A 343 45.75 18.17 9.63
CA GLY A 343 44.81 18.00 10.73
C GLY A 343 43.69 19.03 10.70
N GLU A 344 44.00 20.29 10.37
CA GLU A 344 43.01 21.37 10.24
C GLU A 344 42.01 21.06 9.12
N ARG A 345 42.49 20.63 7.94
CA ARG A 345 41.61 20.19 6.84
C ARG A 345 40.75 18.99 7.22
N MET A 346 41.31 18.05 7.97
CA MET A 346 40.56 16.89 8.46
C MET A 346 39.48 17.30 9.48
N LEU A 347 39.79 18.19 10.41
CA LEU A 347 38.81 18.75 11.35
C LEU A 347 37.68 19.49 10.65
N GLN A 348 38.01 20.25 9.61
CA GLN A 348 37.03 20.94 8.77
C GLN A 348 36.12 19.95 8.01
N ALA A 349 36.68 18.86 7.47
CA ALA A 349 35.91 17.79 6.83
C ALA A 349 34.94 17.09 7.80
N MET A 350 35.41 16.82 9.02
CA MET A 350 34.57 16.24 10.07
C MET A 350 33.44 17.17 10.48
N ALA A 351 33.74 18.46 10.71
CA ALA A 351 32.76 19.47 11.06
C ALA A 351 31.66 19.60 10.01
N ALA A 352 32.03 19.69 8.73
CA ALA A 352 31.07 19.77 7.63
C ALA A 352 30.20 18.50 7.50
N THR A 353 30.77 17.33 7.77
CA THR A 353 30.01 16.06 7.72
C THR A 353 28.96 16.01 8.83
N PHE A 354 29.32 16.39 10.06
CA PHE A 354 28.35 16.44 11.17
C PHE A 354 27.29 17.52 10.99
N ALA A 355 27.68 18.71 10.49
CA ALA A 355 26.75 19.78 10.16
C ALA A 355 25.78 19.40 9.03
N GLY A 356 26.22 18.58 8.07
CA GLY A 356 25.35 18.05 7.03
C GLY A 356 24.44 16.92 7.50
N PHE A 357 24.79 16.23 8.60
CA PHE A 357 24.00 15.15 9.18
C PHE A 357 22.87 15.66 10.09
N TYR A 358 23.07 16.78 10.78
CA TYR A 358 22.04 17.46 11.57
C TYR A 358 21.66 18.80 10.91
N GLU A 359 20.43 18.90 10.39
CA GLU A 359 19.89 20.17 9.90
C GLU A 359 19.82 21.19 11.07
N ASP A 360 20.28 22.42 10.83
CA ASP A 360 20.23 23.55 11.77
C ASP A 360 21.04 23.39 13.08
N LEU A 361 22.25 22.81 13.00
CA LEU A 361 23.16 22.77 14.14
C LEU A 361 23.78 24.15 14.45
N ASP A 362 23.62 24.63 15.69
CA ASP A 362 24.15 25.93 16.15
C ASP A 362 25.52 25.81 16.82
N GLU A 363 25.72 24.72 17.57
CA GLU A 363 26.97 24.45 18.29
C GLU A 363 27.49 23.03 18.02
N LEU A 364 28.79 22.89 17.77
CA LEU A 364 29.48 21.64 17.48
C LEU A 364 30.77 21.55 18.30
N PHE A 365 30.79 20.58 19.21
CA PHE A 365 31.96 20.26 20.03
C PHE A 365 32.46 18.86 19.67
N LEU A 366 33.64 18.78 19.05
CA LEU A 366 34.34 17.52 18.84
C LEU A 366 35.40 17.37 19.93
N ARG A 367 35.35 16.27 20.67
CA ARG A 367 36.21 15.99 21.82
C ARG A 367 36.99 14.71 21.62
N CYS A 368 38.18 14.67 22.20
CA CYS A 368 39.08 13.53 22.19
C CYS A 368 39.80 13.46 23.54
N GLY A 369 39.73 12.31 24.21
CA GLY A 369 40.35 12.12 25.53
C GLY A 369 39.77 13.03 26.62
N GLY A 370 38.52 13.48 26.46
CA GLY A 370 37.84 14.40 27.37
C GLY A 370 38.22 15.88 27.18
N GLU A 371 39.02 16.23 26.18
CA GLU A 371 39.33 17.62 25.83
C GLU A 371 38.76 17.98 24.46
N GLU A 372 38.49 19.26 24.22
CA GLU A 372 38.02 19.72 22.92
C GLU A 372 39.13 19.64 21.87
N LEU A 373 38.84 19.00 20.74
CA LEU A 373 39.79 18.78 19.67
C LEU A 373 40.14 20.11 19.02
N THR A 374 41.33 20.61 19.34
CA THR A 374 41.83 21.91 18.89
C THR A 374 43.07 21.72 18.04
N ILE A 375 43.06 22.28 16.82
CA ILE A 375 44.17 22.18 15.87
C ILE A 375 44.53 23.58 15.40
N ASN A 376 45.79 23.97 15.54
CA ASN A 376 46.27 25.33 15.21
C ASN A 376 45.46 26.46 15.89
N GLY A 377 44.83 26.17 17.04
CA GLY A 377 43.98 27.12 17.77
C GLY A 377 42.55 27.24 17.23
N GLN A 378 42.15 26.39 16.29
CA GLN A 378 40.79 26.28 15.76
C GLN A 378 40.10 25.01 16.25
N THR A 379 38.79 25.10 16.40
CA THR A 379 37.89 24.05 16.87
C THR A 379 36.90 23.68 15.77
N ALA A 380 36.12 22.61 15.98
CA ALA A 380 35.04 22.24 15.06
C ALA A 380 33.98 23.34 14.91
N GLN A 381 33.73 24.09 15.99
CA GLN A 381 32.80 25.22 15.98
C GLN A 381 33.21 26.32 15.00
N ASP A 382 34.51 26.60 14.88
CA ASP A 382 35.02 27.65 13.99
C ASP A 382 34.70 27.37 12.52
N PHE A 383 34.53 26.09 12.17
CA PHE A 383 34.22 25.63 10.82
C PHE A 383 32.72 25.41 10.56
N LEU A 384 31.89 25.47 11.60
CA LEU A 384 30.46 25.24 11.46
C LEU A 384 29.83 26.32 10.55
N GLY A 385 29.10 25.88 9.52
CA GLY A 385 28.47 26.77 8.54
C GLY A 385 29.40 27.39 7.51
N GLN A 386 30.69 27.05 7.49
CA GLN A 386 31.60 27.50 6.42
C GLN A 386 31.37 26.73 5.11
N GLU A 387 31.34 27.43 3.98
CA GLU A 387 31.28 26.79 2.66
C GLU A 387 32.61 26.10 2.32
N LEU A 388 32.55 24.79 2.09
CA LEU A 388 33.70 24.01 1.63
C LEU A 388 33.94 24.18 0.12
N ASN A 389 35.20 24.31 -0.29
CA ASN A 389 35.59 24.27 -1.70
C ASN A 389 35.57 22.82 -2.21
N VAL A 390 34.40 22.38 -2.69
CA VAL A 390 34.21 21.02 -3.20
C VAL A 390 34.76 20.89 -4.63
N THR A 391 35.80 20.08 -4.82
CA THR A 391 36.48 19.84 -6.11
C THR A 391 35.78 18.77 -6.94
N ARG A 392 35.14 17.79 -6.29
CA ARG A 392 34.37 16.72 -6.93
C ARG A 392 33.29 16.16 -6.02
N THR A 393 32.22 15.67 -6.64
CA THR A 393 31.13 14.94 -5.97
C THR A 393 31.06 13.51 -6.49
N VAL A 394 30.91 12.55 -5.59
CA VAL A 394 30.90 11.12 -5.91
C VAL A 394 29.74 10.43 -5.20
N ASP A 395 28.91 9.72 -5.96
CA ASP A 395 27.84 8.90 -5.39
C ASP A 395 28.38 7.50 -5.04
N THR A 396 28.07 7.02 -3.83
CA THR A 396 28.43 5.68 -3.37
C THR A 396 27.33 5.08 -2.52
N ASP A 397 27.18 3.76 -2.57
CA ASP A 397 26.33 3.05 -1.61
C ASP A 397 27.06 2.90 -0.26
N TYR A 398 26.29 2.92 0.82
CA TYR A 398 26.76 2.63 2.17
C TYR A 398 27.42 1.23 2.24
N ARG A 399 28.54 1.16 2.96
CA ARG A 399 29.30 -0.08 3.17
C ARG A 399 29.23 -0.48 4.65
N GLY A 400 28.35 -1.45 4.88
CA GLY A 400 28.16 -2.19 6.14
C GLY A 400 29.39 -2.97 6.58
#